data_AF-A0A8J6TH88-F1
#
_entry.id   AF-A0A8J6TH88-F1
#
_cell.length_a   1.000
_cell.length_b   1.000
_cell.length_c   1.000
_cell.angle_alpha   90.00
_cell.angle_beta   90.00
_cell.angle_gamma   90.00
#
_symmetry.space_group_name_H-M   'P 1'
#
loop_
_entity.id
_entity.type
_entity.pdbx_description
1 polymer ?
#
loop_
_entity_poly.entity_id
_entity_poly.type
_entity_poly.pdbx_seq_one_letter_code
_entity_poly.pdbx_strand_id
1 'polypeptide(L)'
;MSILQLTPIILSALILGAHYLRSGPFILVILSFLFPAILIIKRAWAARLVQIILLLGMVEWIRTLFILVAERRLLGEPWGRLAIILG
;
A
#
# COMPACT_ATOMS: atom_id res chain seq x y z
N MET A 1 -19.07 -1.08 -10.56
CA MET A 1 -18.25 -0.41 -9.52
C MET A 1 -18.52 1.07 -9.66
N SER A 2 -18.91 1.74 -8.57
CA SER A 2 -19.05 3.20 -8.59
C SER A 2 -17.67 3.86 -8.44
N ILE A 3 -17.59 5.15 -8.78
CA ILE A 3 -16.35 5.92 -8.59
C ILE A 3 -15.91 5.92 -7.11
N LEU A 4 -16.88 6.00 -6.18
CA LEU A 4 -16.64 5.94 -4.73
C LEU A 4 -15.97 4.63 -4.30
N GLN A 5 -16.29 3.51 -4.95
CA GLN A 5 -15.66 2.22 -4.65
C GLN A 5 -14.23 2.11 -5.20
N LEU A 6 -13.91 2.83 -6.28
CA LEU A 6 -12.59 2.82 -6.88
C LEU A 6 -11.62 3.75 -6.15
N THR A 7 -12.11 4.86 -5.58
CA THR A 7 -11.29 5.82 -4.84
C THR A 7 -10.32 5.19 -3.84
N PRO A 8 -10.75 4.34 -2.88
CA PRO A 8 -9.82 3.74 -1.92
C PRO A 8 -8.81 2.80 -2.57
N ILE A 9 -9.18 2.11 -3.65
CA ILE A 9 -8.29 1.19 -4.38
C ILE A 9 -7.18 1.97 -5.09
N ILE A 10 -7.56 3.05 -5.78
CA ILE A 10 -6.63 3.92 -6.49
C ILE A 10 -5.71 4.64 -5.50
N LEU A 11 -6.23 5.17 -4.39
CA LEU A 11 -5.39 5.80 -3.37
C LEU A 11 -4.40 4.81 -2.76
N SER A 12 -4.83 3.59 -2.46
CA SER A 12 -3.94 2.54 -1.94
C SER A 12 -2.85 2.18 -2.96
N ALA A 13 -3.21 2.08 -4.24
CA ALA A 13 -2.27 1.83 -5.33
C ALA A 13 -1.20 2.94 -5.45
N LEU A 14 -1.62 4.21 -5.39
CA LEU A 14 -0.71 5.35 -5.47
C LEU A 14 0.23 5.41 -4.26
N ILE A 15 -0.29 5.17 -3.05
CA ILE A 15 0.49 5.16 -1.81
C ILE A 15 1.53 4.03 -1.83
N LEU A 16 1.14 2.82 -2.22
CA LEU A 16 2.07 1.68 -2.39
C LEU A 16 3.12 1.97 -3.45
N GLY A 17 2.72 2.53 -4.60
CA GLY A 17 3.65 2.93 -5.66
C GLY A 17 4.69 3.95 -5.16
N ALA A 18 4.27 4.96 -4.41
CA ALA A 18 5.16 5.95 -3.81
C ALA A 18 6.11 5.34 -2.77
N HIS A 19 5.62 4.41 -1.96
CA HIS A 19 6.44 3.65 -1.01
C HIS A 19 7.52 2.83 -1.72
N TYR A 20 7.18 2.07 -2.76
CA TYR A 20 8.15 1.27 -3.51
C TYR A 20 9.14 2.12 -4.32
N LEU A 21 8.71 3.30 -4.78
CA LEU A 21 9.58 4.25 -5.45
C LEU A 21 10.67 4.75 -4.49
N ARG A 22 10.33 4.95 -3.21
CA ARG A 22 11.27 5.35 -2.16
C ARG A 22 12.11 4.20 -1.62
N SER A 23 11.55 3.00 -1.50
CA SER A 23 12.19 1.84 -0.86
C SER A 23 12.99 0.93 -1.80
N GLY A 24 12.82 1.07 -3.13
CA GLY A 24 13.75 0.52 -4.11
C GLY A 24 13.24 -0.53 -5.11
N PRO A 25 12.24 -1.41 -4.84
CA PRO A 25 11.83 -2.38 -5.84
C PRO A 25 10.95 -1.72 -6.90
N PHE A 26 11.58 -1.13 -7.92
CA PHE A 26 10.90 -0.38 -8.99
C PHE A 26 9.83 -1.22 -9.72
N ILE A 27 10.03 -2.55 -9.81
CA ILE A 27 9.03 -3.46 -10.37
C ILE A 27 7.69 -3.39 -9.61
N LEU A 28 7.73 -3.24 -8.28
CA LEU A 28 6.53 -3.12 -7.45
C LEU A 28 5.85 -1.77 -7.63
N VAL A 29 6.58 -0.72 -8.04
CA VAL A 29 5.98 0.58 -8.43
C VAL A 29 5.07 0.36 -9.64
N ILE A 30 5.60 -0.25 -10.70
CA ILE A 30 4.84 -0.52 -11.93
C ILE A 30 3.63 -1.40 -11.62
N LEU A 31 3.81 -2.48 -10.85
CA LEU A 31 2.71 -3.36 -10.46
C LEU A 31 1.64 -2.63 -9.64
N SER A 32 2.04 -1.69 -8.77
CA SER A 32 1.10 -0.87 -8.00
C SER A 32 0.20 -0.03 -8.91
N PHE A 33 0.73 0.54 -10.00
CA PHE A 33 -0.09 1.28 -10.97
C PHE A 33 -0.97 0.38 -11.85
N LEU A 34 -0.53 -0.84 -12.12
CA LEU A 34 -1.22 -1.74 -13.06
C LEU A 34 -2.33 -2.56 -12.42
N PHE A 35 -2.21 -2.98 -11.16
CA PHE A 35 -3.20 -3.89 -10.58
C PHE A 35 -4.64 -3.35 -10.55
N PRO A 36 -4.92 -2.03 -10.39
CA PRO A 36 -6.30 -1.54 -10.45
C PRO A 36 -6.96 -1.77 -11.82
N ALA A 37 -6.18 -1.81 -12.90
CA ALA A 37 -6.69 -2.06 -14.26
C ALA A 37 -7.28 -3.47 -14.42
N ILE A 38 -6.93 -4.42 -13.53
CA ILE A 38 -7.54 -5.76 -13.49
C ILE A 38 -9.06 -5.67 -13.30
N LEU A 39 -9.56 -4.64 -12.61
CA LEU A 39 -11.00 -4.41 -12.36
C LEU A 39 -11.80 -4.04 -13.63
N ILE A 40 -11.11 -3.71 -14.73
CA ILE A 40 -11.76 -3.57 -16.05
C ILE A 40 -12.38 -4.92 -16.46
N ILE A 41 -11.78 -6.04 -16.03
CA ILE A 41 -12.34 -7.38 -16.17
C ILE A 41 -13.47 -7.52 -15.15
N LYS A 42 -14.72 -7.41 -15.62
CA LYS A 42 -15.94 -7.48 -14.81
C LYS A 42 -16.27 -8.91 -14.33
N ARG A 43 -15.31 -9.58 -13.69
CA ARG A 43 -15.43 -10.95 -13.15
C ARG A 43 -15.08 -10.99 -11.68
N ALA A 44 -15.70 -11.91 -10.93
CA ALA A 44 -15.47 -12.04 -9.49
C ALA A 44 -14.00 -12.37 -9.13
N TRP A 45 -13.29 -13.10 -9.99
CA TRP A 45 -11.88 -13.42 -9.75
C TRP A 45 -10.98 -12.17 -9.80
N ALA A 46 -11.31 -11.19 -10.64
CA ALA A 46 -10.55 -9.95 -10.78
C ALA A 46 -10.61 -9.14 -9.47
N ALA A 47 -11.82 -9.03 -8.89
CA ALA A 47 -12.00 -8.39 -7.60
C ALA A 47 -11.24 -9.12 -6.47
N ARG A 48 -11.29 -10.46 -6.43
CA ARG A 48 -10.54 -11.25 -5.45
C ARG A 48 -9.03 -11.07 -5.58
N LEU A 49 -8.50 -11.00 -6.80
CA LEU A 49 -7.08 -10.77 -7.03
C LEU A 49 -6.64 -9.39 -6.51
N VAL A 50 -7.42 -8.34 -6.80
CA VAL A 50 -7.16 -6.99 -6.26
C VAL A 50 -7.23 -6.98 -4.73
N GLN A 51 -8.19 -7.67 -4.12
CA GLN A 51 -8.28 -7.79 -2.66
C GLN A 51 -7.04 -8.48 -2.07
N ILE A 52 -6.57 -9.57 -2.67
CA ILE A 52 -5.34 -10.25 -2.24
C ILE A 52 -4.14 -9.31 -2.32
N ILE A 53 -3.99 -8.57 -3.42
CA ILE A 53 -2.90 -7.60 -3.59
C ILE A 53 -2.97 -6.49 -2.52
N LEU A 54 -4.16 -5.98 -2.22
CA LEU A 54 -4.35 -4.98 -1.16
C LEU A 54 -4.02 -5.55 0.23
N LEU A 55 -4.35 -6.82 0.51
CA LEU A 55 -3.98 -7.49 1.76
C LEU A 55 -2.46 -7.64 1.89
N LEU A 56 -1.76 -7.99 0.80
CA LEU A 56 -0.30 -8.00 0.79
C LEU A 56 0.27 -6.59 1.01
N GLY A 57 -0.33 -5.57 0.41
CA GLY A 57 0.01 -4.17 0.64
C GLY A 57 -0.17 -3.75 2.11
N MET A 58 -1.25 -4.19 2.77
CA MET A 58 -1.46 -3.98 4.21
C MET A 58 -0.34 -4.60 5.04
N VAL A 59 0.06 -5.84 4.73
CA VAL A 59 1.18 -6.51 5.43
C VAL A 59 2.47 -5.71 5.26
N GLU A 60 2.76 -5.23 4.04
CA GLU A 60 3.91 -4.36 3.78
C GLU A 60 3.84 -3.03 4.54
N TRP A 61 2.64 -2.46 4.67
CA TRP A 61 2.41 -1.22 5.43
C TRP A 61 2.69 -1.40 6.92
N ILE A 62 2.18 -2.50 7.50
CA ILE A 62 2.44 -2.88 8.90
C ILE A 62 3.93 -3.12 9.13
N ARG A 63 4.60 -3.85 8.22
CA ARG A 63 6.05 -4.08 8.27
C ARG A 63 6.82 -2.75 8.28
N THR A 64 6.44 -1.83 7.39
CA THR A 64 7.06 -0.49 7.27
C THR A 64 6.87 0.33 8.54
N LEU A 65 5.66 0.32 9.12
CA LEU A 65 5.37 0.97 10.39
C LEU A 65 6.32 0.47 11.50
N PHE A 66 6.46 -0.84 11.66
CA PHE A 66 7.35 -1.40 12.69
C PHE A 66 8.82 -1.05 12.47
N ILE A 67 9.29 -1.08 11.22
CA ILE A 67 10.67 -0.69 10.88
C ILE A 67 10.94 0.76 11.26
N LEU A 68 10.08 1.69 10.84
CA LEU A 68 10.28 3.12 11.10
C LEU A 68 10.13 3.48 12.59
N VAL A 69 9.22 2.80 13.30
CA VAL A 69 9.11 2.97 14.76
C VAL A 69 10.36 2.47 15.47
N ALA A 70 10.90 1.32 15.06
CA ALA A 70 12.12 0.77 15.64
C ALA A 70 13.32 1.69 15.39
N GLU A 71 13.49 2.18 14.17
CA GLU A 71 14.54 3.14 13.80
C GLU A 71 14.49 4.39 14.67
N ARG A 72 13.32 5.03 14.81
CA ARG A 72 13.18 6.21 15.66
C ARG A 72 13.45 5.95 17.13
N ARG A 73 13.05 4.79 17.65
CA ARG A 73 13.37 4.41 19.03
C ARG A 73 14.87 4.29 19.25
N LEU A 74 15.60 3.71 18.30
CA LEU A 74 17.06 3.60 18.37
C LEU A 74 17.74 4.97 18.33
N LEU A 75 17.19 5.92 17.58
CA LEU A 75 17.70 7.30 17.49
C LEU A 75 17.23 8.21 18.64
N GLY A 76 16.41 7.71 19.56
CA GLY A 76 15.82 8.52 20.64
C GLY A 76 14.80 9.57 20.16
N GLU A 77 14.28 9.41 18.94
CA GLU A 77 13.35 10.36 18.34
C GLU A 77 11.89 10.09 18.73
N PRO A 78 11.01 11.12 18.69
CA PRO A 78 9.58 10.93 18.86
C PRO A 78 8.97 10.04 17.77
N TRP A 79 8.48 8.86 18.16
CA TRP A 79 7.87 7.87 17.25
C TRP A 79 6.34 7.81 17.36
N GLY A 80 5.73 8.33 18.42
CA GLY A 80 4.27 8.25 18.62
C GLY A 80 3.45 8.88 17.48
N ARG A 81 3.86 10.08 17.02
CA ARG A 81 3.23 10.75 15.87
C ARG A 81 3.35 9.94 14.58
N LEU A 82 4.49 9.29 14.36
CA LEU A 82 4.71 8.43 13.19
C LEU A 82 3.74 7.24 13.22
N ALA A 83 3.60 6.59 14.38
CA ALA A 83 2.73 5.43 14.53
C ALA A 83 1.26 5.77 14.27
N ILE A 84 0.77 6.91 14.77
CA ILE A 84 -0.61 7.37 14.57
C ILE A 84 -0.92 7.75 13.11
N ILE A 85 0.07 8.28 12.38
CA ILE A 85 -0.15 8.67 10.98
C ILE A 85 -0.15 7.45 10.05
N LEU A 86 0.65 6.42 10.37
CA LEU A 86 0.82 5.25 9.52
C LEU A 86 -0.07 4.06 9.87
N GLY A 87 -0.59 3.97 11.11
CA GLY A 87 -1.45 2.90 11.59
C GLY A 87 -2.80 3.41 12.07
#